data_AF-A0A972VET5-F1
#
_entry.id   AF-A0A972VET5-F1
#
_cell.length_a   1.000
_cell.length_b   1.000
_cell.length_c   1.000
_cell.angle_alpha   90.00
_cell.angle_beta   90.00
_cell.angle_gamma   90.00
#
_symmetry.space_group_name_H-M   'P 1'
#
loop_
_entity.id
_entity.type
_entity.pdbx_description
1 polymer ?
#
loop_
_entity_poly.entity_id
_entity_poly.type
_entity_poly.pdbx_seq_one_letter_code
_entity_poly.pdbx_strand_id
1 'polypeptide(L)'
;MIDKEKCSRCAARVSWIGVWDSLFLAIFKGVIGVLTHSQALTINALYSLHDVVSGVAVLISLKISSQPPDKKHPYGHGNAEYIVGVFTSVLIL
;
A
#
# COMPACT_ATOMS: atom_id res chain seq x y z
N MET A 1 -20.58 17.98 7.29
CA MET A 1 -20.55 16.52 7.15
C MET A 1 -19.86 16.22 5.83
N ILE A 2 -18.58 15.83 5.89
CA ILE A 2 -17.75 15.63 4.69
C ILE A 2 -18.26 14.41 3.93
N ASP A 3 -18.58 14.65 2.67
CA ASP A 3 -19.13 13.75 1.65
C ASP A 3 -18.29 12.46 1.52
N LYS A 4 -18.64 11.41 2.28
CA LYS A 4 -17.90 10.13 2.32
C LYS A 4 -17.86 9.40 0.96
N GLU A 5 -18.83 9.67 0.08
CA GLU A 5 -18.97 8.99 -1.21
C GLU A 5 -17.98 9.51 -2.27
N LYS A 6 -17.73 10.82 -2.34
CA LYS A 6 -16.64 11.38 -3.17
C LYS A 6 -15.25 10.95 -2.68
N CYS A 7 -15.06 10.80 -1.37
CA CYS A 7 -13.78 10.45 -0.76
C CYS A 7 -13.33 9.01 -1.08
N SER A 8 -14.26 8.04 -1.07
CA SER A 8 -14.00 6.63 -1.43
C SER A 8 -13.41 6.47 -2.83
N ARG A 9 -13.98 7.16 -3.83
CA ARG A 9 -13.50 7.12 -5.23
C ARG A 9 -12.14 7.79 -5.40
N CYS A 10 -11.85 8.85 -4.65
CA CYS A 10 -10.52 9.49 -4.64
C CYS A 10 -9.48 8.58 -3.97
N ALA A 11 -9.81 7.96 -2.83
CA ALA A 11 -8.93 7.03 -2.13
C ALA A 11 -8.55 5.84 -3.02
N ALA A 12 -9.53 5.23 -3.70
CA ALA A 12 -9.26 4.12 -4.62
C ALA A 12 -8.36 4.53 -5.80
N ARG A 13 -8.55 5.74 -6.37
CA ARG A 13 -7.68 6.24 -7.46
C ARG A 13 -6.26 6.51 -7.00
N VAL A 14 -6.09 7.20 -5.88
CA VAL A 14 -4.76 7.54 -5.33
C VAL A 14 -4.01 6.26 -4.96
N SER A 15 -4.70 5.30 -4.36
CA SER A 15 -4.11 4.02 -3.97
C SER A 15 -3.73 3.16 -5.18
N TRP A 16 -4.49 3.21 -6.28
CA TRP A 16 -4.11 2.57 -7.55
C TRP A 16 -2.90 3.24 -8.22
N ILE A 17 -2.83 4.57 -8.21
CA ILE A 17 -1.68 5.33 -8.74
C ILE A 17 -0.43 5.00 -7.92
N GLY A 18 -0.53 4.95 -6.59
CA GLY A 18 0.59 4.58 -5.71
C GLY A 18 1.13 3.18 -6.00
N VAL A 19 0.26 2.18 -6.15
CA VAL A 19 0.71 0.81 -6.49
C VAL A 19 1.39 0.76 -7.85
N TRP A 20 0.90 1.51 -8.84
CA TRP A 20 1.55 1.60 -10.16
C TRP A 20 2.91 2.30 -10.11
N ASP A 21 3.04 3.37 -9.33
CA ASP A 21 4.30 4.09 -9.14
C ASP A 21 5.36 3.21 -8.46
N SER A 22 5.01 2.56 -7.35
CA SER A 22 5.91 1.63 -6.64
C SER A 22 6.31 0.44 -7.52
N LEU A 23 5.40 -0.08 -8.34
CA LEU A 23 5.69 -1.16 -9.28
C LEU A 23 6.65 -0.69 -10.39
N PHE A 24 6.42 0.49 -10.96
CA PHE A 24 7.30 1.06 -11.99
C PHE A 24 8.71 1.30 -11.45
N LEU A 25 8.82 1.91 -10.25
CA LEU A 25 10.10 2.12 -9.56
C LEU A 25 10.81 0.80 -9.23
N ALA A 26 10.08 -0.23 -8.80
CA ALA A 26 10.65 -1.56 -8.53
C ALA A 26 11.26 -2.19 -9.79
N ILE A 27 10.57 -2.12 -10.93
CA ILE A 27 11.08 -2.62 -12.21
C ILE A 27 12.32 -1.82 -12.64
N PHE A 28 12.25 -0.49 -12.59
CA PHE A 28 13.37 0.37 -12.99
C PHE A 28 14.63 0.11 -12.15
N LYS A 29 14.48 0.04 -10.82
CA LYS A 29 15.58 -0.28 -9.91
C LYS A 29 16.08 -1.71 -10.07
N GLY A 30 15.20 -2.67 -10.38
CA GLY A 30 15.60 -4.05 -10.67
C GLY A 30 16.48 -4.15 -11.92
N VAL A 31 16.08 -3.48 -13.01
CA VAL A 31 16.86 -3.44 -14.25
C VAL A 31 18.22 -2.78 -14.02
N ILE A 32 18.25 -1.61 -13.38
CA ILE A 32 19.53 -0.91 -13.09
C ILE A 32 20.36 -1.71 -12.06
N GLY A 33 19.72 -2.37 -11.11
CA GLY A 33 20.35 -3.24 -10.11
C GLY A 33 21.17 -4.37 -10.73
N VAL A 34 20.57 -5.07 -11.70
CA VAL A 34 21.24 -6.14 -12.44
C VAL A 34 22.40 -5.60 -13.27
N LEU A 35 22.24 -4.44 -13.90
CA LEU A 35 23.27 -3.81 -14.73
C LEU A 35 24.47 -3.31 -13.92
N THR A 36 24.24 -2.80 -12.71
CA THR A 36 25.30 -2.14 -11.92
C THR A 36 26.01 -3.10 -10.96
N HIS A 37 25.48 -4.32 -10.76
CA HIS A 37 26.04 -5.36 -9.88
C HIS A 37 26.38 -4.87 -8.46
N SER A 38 25.66 -3.85 -7.97
CA SER A 38 25.96 -3.15 -6.73
C SER A 38 25.04 -3.62 -5.61
N GLN A 39 25.63 -4.08 -4.50
CA GLN A 39 24.91 -4.58 -3.33
C GLN A 39 23.97 -3.52 -2.71
N ALA A 40 24.38 -2.24 -2.74
CA ALA A 40 23.54 -1.14 -2.29
C ALA A 40 22.29 -0.97 -3.17
N LEU A 41 22.43 -1.20 -4.48
CA LEU A 41 21.32 -1.07 -5.41
C LEU A 41 20.37 -2.28 -5.35
N THR A 42 20.89 -3.48 -5.07
CA THR A 42 20.06 -4.68 -4.84
C THR A 42 19.18 -4.52 -3.59
N ILE A 43 19.73 -3.98 -2.50
CA ILE A 43 18.96 -3.65 -1.29
C ILE A 43 17.89 -2.59 -1.61
N ASN A 44 18.23 -1.58 -2.42
CA ASN A 44 17.28 -0.55 -2.84
C ASN A 44 16.14 -1.11 -3.70
N ALA A 45 16.42 -2.11 -4.53
CA ALA A 45 15.40 -2.85 -5.27
C ALA A 45 14.50 -3.67 -4.33
N LEU A 46 15.07 -4.32 -3.30
CA LEU A 46 14.32 -5.07 -2.29
C LEU A 46 13.37 -4.17 -1.48
N TYR A 47 13.82 -2.96 -1.10
CA TYR A 47 12.95 -1.98 -0.44
C TYR A 47 11.78 -1.56 -1.32
N SER A 48 11.99 -1.35 -2.62
CA SER A 48 10.88 -1.05 -3.55
C SER A 48 9.92 -2.23 -3.74
N LEU A 49 10.39 -3.48 -3.65
CA LEU A 49 9.49 -4.64 -3.60
C LEU A 49 8.62 -4.64 -2.33
N HIS A 50 9.21 -4.27 -1.20
CA HIS A 50 8.49 -4.15 0.06
C HIS A 50 7.38 -3.09 -0.03
N ASP A 51 7.67 -1.97 -0.68
CA ASP A 51 6.71 -0.89 -0.90
C ASP A 51 5.52 -1.33 -1.76
N VAL A 52 5.75 -2.16 -2.79
CA VAL A 52 4.67 -2.78 -3.58
C VAL A 52 3.79 -3.68 -2.73
N VAL A 53 4.37 -4.53 -1.88
CA VAL A 53 3.62 -5.41 -0.98
C VAL A 53 2.80 -4.60 0.03
N SER A 54 3.39 -3.57 0.61
CA SER A 54 2.73 -2.63 1.52
C SER A 54 1.57 -1.89 0.84
N GLY A 55 1.76 -1.42 -0.39
CA GLY A 55 0.70 -0.78 -1.18
C GLY A 55 -0.49 -1.70 -1.44
N VAL A 56 -0.23 -2.99 -1.74
CA VAL A 56 -1.29 -4.00 -1.88
C VAL A 56 -1.99 -4.27 -0.55
N ALA A 57 -1.25 -4.35 0.56
CA ALA A 57 -1.84 -4.51 1.89
C ALA A 57 -2.76 -3.33 2.25
N VAL A 58 -2.39 -2.10 1.91
CA VAL A 58 -3.22 -0.90 2.08
C VAL A 58 -4.46 -0.93 1.19
N LEU A 59 -4.37 -1.39 -0.06
CA LEU A 59 -5.56 -1.57 -0.91
C LEU A 59 -6.55 -2.58 -0.31
N ILE A 60 -6.04 -3.69 0.23
CA ILE A 60 -6.86 -4.70 0.90
C ILE A 60 -7.48 -4.10 2.17
N SER A 61 -6.72 -3.34 2.95
CA SER A 61 -7.23 -2.69 4.17
C SER A 61 -8.30 -1.65 3.87
N LEU A 62 -8.14 -0.85 2.81
CA LEU A 62 -9.16 0.08 2.32
C LEU A 62 -10.43 -0.64 1.86
N LYS A 63 -10.28 -1.78 1.18
CA LYS A 63 -11.42 -2.59 0.73
C LYS A 63 -12.15 -3.27 1.89
N ILE A 64 -11.43 -3.66 2.93
CA ILE A 64 -12.00 -4.20 4.18
C ILE A 64 -12.63 -3.09 5.03
N SER A 65 -12.00 -1.92 5.10
CA SER A 65 -12.48 -0.72 5.82
C SER A 65 -13.77 -0.15 5.20
N SER A 66 -13.91 -0.24 3.87
CA SER A 66 -15.14 0.15 3.14
C SER A 66 -16.26 -0.90 3.19
N GLN A 67 -16.05 -2.10 3.73
CA GLN A 67 -17.12 -3.10 3.83
C GLN A 67 -18.11 -2.75 4.96
N PRO A 68 -19.42 -2.94 4.74
CA PRO A 68 -20.44 -2.65 5.74
C PRO A 68 -20.26 -3.53 6.98
N PRO A 69 -20.66 -3.04 8.18
CA PRO A 69 -20.45 -3.74 9.44
C PRO A 69 -21.09 -5.14 9.44
N ASP A 70 -20.26 -6.16 9.65
CA ASP A 70 -20.65 -7.57 9.69
C ASP A 70 -21.02 -8.01 11.12
N LYS A 71 -21.80 -9.09 11.26
CA LYS A 71 -22.37 -9.54 12.55
C LYS A 71 -21.32 -9.90 13.61
N LYS A 72 -20.07 -10.15 13.21
CA LYS A 72 -18.93 -10.40 14.11
C LYS A 72 -18.24 -9.13 14.64
N HIS A 73 -18.48 -7.95 14.04
CA HIS A 73 -17.83 -6.68 14.40
C HIS A 73 -18.86 -5.55 14.50
N PRO A 74 -19.57 -5.42 15.63
CA PRO A 74 -20.65 -4.45 15.82
C PRO A 74 -20.20 -2.97 15.80
N TYR A 75 -18.89 -2.70 15.91
CA TYR A 75 -18.31 -1.35 15.83
C TYR A 75 -17.78 -0.96 14.43
N GLY A 76 -17.87 -1.86 13.42
CA GLY A 76 -17.40 -1.62 12.05
C GLY A 76 -15.90 -1.88 11.81
N HIS A 77 -15.52 -2.06 10.54
CA HIS A 77 -14.14 -2.41 10.10
C HIS A 77 -13.22 -1.19 9.87
N GLY A 78 -13.63 0.02 10.29
CA GLY A 78 -12.89 1.26 10.04
C GLY A 78 -11.47 1.34 10.64
N ASN A 79 -11.10 0.39 11.53
CA ASN A 79 -9.77 0.34 12.16
C ASN A 79 -8.73 -0.46 11.36
N ALA A 80 -9.14 -1.18 10.30
CA ALA A 80 -8.23 -1.97 9.49
C ALA A 80 -7.16 -1.11 8.79
N GLU A 81 -7.54 0.11 8.39
CA GLU A 81 -6.63 1.08 7.79
C GLU A 81 -5.52 1.52 8.77
N TYR A 82 -5.87 1.74 10.03
CA TYR A 82 -4.92 2.18 11.07
C TYR A 82 -3.92 1.08 11.42
N ILE A 83 -4.39 -0.16 11.59
CA ILE A 83 -3.52 -1.31 11.90
C ILE A 83 -2.53 -1.55 10.76
N VAL A 84 -3.02 -1.51 9.52
CA VAL A 84 -2.16 -1.70 8.34
C VAL A 84 -1.20 -0.53 8.16
N GLY A 85 -1.62 0.72 8.40
CA GLY A 85 -0.73 1.88 8.32
C GLY A 85 0.41 1.86 9.35
N VAL A 86 0.13 1.41 10.58
CA VAL A 86 1.17 1.22 11.60
C VAL A 86 2.11 0.07 11.20
N PHE A 87 1.56 -1.03 10.69
CA PHE A 87 2.35 -2.18 10.24
C PHE A 87 3.30 -1.82 9.10
N THR A 88 2.83 -1.12 8.07
CA THR A 88 3.67 -0.69 6.95
C THR A 88 4.74 0.31 7.39
N SER A 89 4.42 1.21 8.31
CA SER A 89 5.38 2.20 8.83
C SER A 89 6.54 1.54 9.59
N VAL A 90 6.26 0.49 10.38
CA VAL A 90 7.29 -0.29 11.08
C VAL A 90 8.12 -1.13 10.12
N LEU A 91 7.51 -1.63 9.05
CA LEU A 91 8.18 -2.46 8.05
C LEU A 91 9.16 -1.69 7.15
N ILE A 92 8.89 -0.41 6.92
CA ILE A 92 9.71 0.48 6.09
C ILE A 92 10.93 1.02 6.87
N LEU A 93 10.81 1.17 8.20
CA LEU A 93 11.85 1.68 9.10
C LEU A 93 13.06 0.72 9.16
#